data_AF-A0A7W0S2R7-F1
#
_entry.id   AF-A0A7W0S2R7-F1
#
_cell.length_a   1.000
_cell.length_b   1.000
_cell.length_c   1.000
_cell.angle_alpha   90.00
_cell.angle_beta   90.00
_cell.angle_gamma   90.00
#
_symmetry.space_group_name_H-M   'P 1'
#
loop_
_entity.id
_entity.type
_entity.pdbx_description
1 polymer ?
#
loop_
_entity_poly.entity_id
_entity_poly.type
_entity_poly.pdbx_seq_one_letter_code
_entity_poly.pdbx_strand_id
1 'polypeptide(L)' 'MRAFTLLLALCALFVTGCGGGSDEDAAAPVPTTTETTTPESAARPKAPPIVGTTLDGEEVSLAELRGRQVFVNVWSSW' A
#
# COMPACT_ATOMS: atom_id res chain seq x y z
N MET A 1 8.00 37.74 -31.57
CA MET A 1 8.16 38.30 -30.20
C MET A 1 7.01 37.92 -29.27
N ARG A 2 5.74 38.20 -29.59
CA ARG A 2 4.57 37.85 -28.75
C ARG A 2 4.42 36.36 -28.42
N ALA A 3 4.69 35.46 -29.39
CA ALA A 3 4.64 34.01 -29.17
C ALA A 3 5.73 33.51 -28.20
N PHE A 4 6.90 34.15 -28.22
CA PHE A 4 8.00 33.81 -27.31
C PHE A 4 7.68 34.27 -25.88
N THR A 5 7.02 35.42 -25.74
CA THR A 5 6.52 35.92 -24.45
C THR A 5 5.45 35.00 -23.85
N LEU A 6 4.55 34.46 -24.68
CA LEU A 6 3.51 33.52 -24.23
C LEU A 6 4.10 32.17 -23.81
N LEU A 7 5.10 31.67 -24.54
CA LEU A 7 5.77 30.41 -24.20
C LEU A 7 6.55 30.52 -22.87
N LEU A 8 7.23 31.65 -22.65
CA LEU A 8 7.97 31.89 -21.41
C LEU A 8 7.02 32.04 -20.21
N ALA A 9 5.88 32.71 -20.39
CA ALA A 9 4.85 32.82 -19.37
C ALA A 9 4.25 31.46 -19.01
N LEU A 10 4.00 30.60 -20.00
CA LEU A 10 3.47 29.25 -19.77
C LEU A 10 4.47 28.39 -18.99
N CYS A 11 5.76 28.42 -19.34
CA CYS A 11 6.80 27.69 -18.61
C CYS A 11 6.96 28.16 -17.15
N ALA A 12 6.75 29.45 -16.87
CA ALA A 12 6.80 29.98 -15.52
C ALA A 12 5.66 29.44 -14.62
N LEU A 13 4.46 29.20 -15.18
CA LEU A 13 3.35 28.60 -14.44
C LEU A 13 3.61 27.13 -14.06
N PHE A 14 4.34 26.37 -14.89
CA PHE A 14 4.65 24.98 -14.59
C PHE A 14 5.66 24.82 -13.44
N VAL A 15 6.54 25.80 -13.21
CA VAL A 15 7.56 25.73 -12.15
C VAL A 15 6.98 26.04 -10.76
N THR A 16 5.93 26.85 -10.66
CA THR A 16 5.28 27.18 -9.37
C THR A 16 4.47 26.01 -8.77
N GLY A 17 4.25 24.93 -9.52
CA GLY A 17 3.54 23.74 -9.04
C GLY A 17 4.44 22.67 -8.38
N CYS A 18 5.77 22.80 -8.46
CA CYS A 18 6.71 21.78 -7.97
C CYS A 18 7.41 22.17 -6.65
N GLY A 19 6.87 23.14 -5.92
CA GLY A 19 7.42 23.65 -4.67
C GLY A 19 6.32 23.92 -3.65
N GLY A 20 5.52 22.91 -3.32
CA GLY A 20 4.63 22.95 -2.16
C GLY A 20 5.49 22.88 -0.89
N GLY A 21 5.74 24.04 -0.28
CA GLY A 21 6.26 24.10 1.08
C GLY A 21 5.22 23.57 2.05
N SER A 22 5.61 22.56 2.83
CA SER A 22 4.78 21.99 3.90
C SER A 22 5.34 22.48 5.24
N ASP A 23 5.05 23.72 5.60
CA ASP A 23 5.02 24.13 7.01
C ASP A 23 3.59 23.95 7.51
N GLU A 24 3.25 22.71 7.82
CA GLU A 24 2.05 22.35 8.56
C GLU A 24 2.50 21.55 9.78
N ASP A 25 2.72 22.29 10.87
CA ASP A 25 2.72 21.80 12.24
C ASP A 25 1.29 21.30 12.56
N ALA A 26 0.91 20.18 11.94
CA ALA A 26 -0.24 19.40 12.31
C ALA A 26 0.32 18.22 13.10
N ALA A 27 0.21 18.30 14.43
CA ALA A 27 0.49 17.19 15.31
C ALA A 27 -0.13 15.92 14.71
N ALA A 28 0.74 15.03 14.22
CA ALA A 28 0.31 13.77 13.65
C ALA A 28 -0.57 13.07 14.69
N PRO A 29 -1.73 12.50 14.30
CA PRO A 29 -2.49 11.69 15.22
C PRO A 29 -1.55 10.60 15.73
N VAL A 30 -1.29 10.61 17.04
CA VAL A 30 -0.51 9.54 17.67
C VAL A 30 -1.16 8.23 17.25
N PRO A 31 -0.43 7.26 16.69
CA PRO A 31 -1.01 5.96 16.42
C PRO A 31 -1.55 5.48 17.77
N THR A 32 -2.86 5.24 17.82
CA THR A 32 -3.43 4.52 18.95
C THR A 32 -2.75 3.17 18.89
N THR A 33 -1.78 2.94 19.77
CA THR A 33 -1.26 1.60 20.03
C THR A 33 -2.44 0.84 20.58
N THR A 34 -3.21 0.20 19.69
CA THR A 34 -4.09 -0.87 20.08
C THR A 34 -3.15 -1.88 20.72
N GLU A 35 -3.16 -1.95 22.05
CA GLU A 35 -2.47 -2.99 22.77
C GLU A 35 -2.98 -4.28 22.16
N THR A 36 -2.15 -4.88 21.31
CA THR A 36 -2.42 -6.18 20.76
C THR A 36 -2.29 -7.08 21.97
N THR A 37 -3.42 -7.34 22.62
CA THR A 37 -3.51 -8.36 23.64
C THR A 37 -3.00 -9.60 22.93
N THR A 38 -1.76 -9.98 23.20
CA THR A 38 -1.18 -11.18 22.61
C THR A 38 -2.09 -12.27 23.11
N PRO A 39 -2.90 -12.90 22.24
CA PRO A 39 -3.79 -13.93 22.71
C PRO A 39 -2.90 -14.95 23.40
N GLU A 40 -3.17 -15.20 24.68
CA GLU A 40 -2.62 -16.32 25.42
C GLU A 40 -2.63 -17.51 24.48
N SER A 41 -1.49 -18.21 24.37
CA SER A 41 -1.17 -19.19 23.33
C SER A 41 -2.25 -20.26 23.15
N ALA A 42 -3.38 -19.88 22.58
CA ALA A 42 -4.43 -20.76 22.15
C ALA A 42 -3.81 -21.56 21.01
N ALA A 43 -4.01 -22.87 21.06
CA ALA A 43 -3.55 -23.77 20.02
C ALA A 43 -3.94 -23.18 18.66
N ARG A 44 -2.95 -22.71 17.88
CA ARG A 44 -3.19 -22.16 16.56
C ARG A 44 -3.52 -23.35 15.67
N PRO A 45 -4.78 -23.53 15.25
CA PRO A 45 -5.11 -24.64 14.37
C PRO A 45 -4.32 -24.50 13.07
N LYS A 46 -4.03 -25.63 12.42
CA LYS A 46 -3.41 -25.59 11.09
C LYS A 46 -4.32 -24.78 10.16
N ALA A 47 -3.71 -23.90 9.36
CA ALA A 47 -4.43 -23.23 8.29
C ALA A 47 -5.12 -24.28 7.39
N PRO A 48 -6.35 -24.00 6.93
CA PRO A 48 -7.07 -24.90 6.04
C PRO A 48 -6.30 -25.06 4.71
N PRO A 49 -6.54 -26.15 3.96
CA PRO A 49 -6.06 -26.22 2.59
C PRO A 49 -6.69 -25.10 1.76
N ILE A 50 -5.84 -24.34 1.07
CA ILE A 50 -6.26 -23.30 0.12
C ILE A 50 -5.62 -23.68 -1.21
N VAL A 51 -6.46 -23.86 -2.22
CA VAL A 51 -6.09 -24.15 -3.60
C VAL A 51 -6.81 -23.16 -4.50
N GLY A 52 -6.19 -22.79 -5.61
CA GLY A 52 -6.79 -21.88 -6.57
C GLY A 52 -5.98 -21.78 -7.85
N THR A 53 -6.30 -20.76 -8.63
CA THR A 53 -5.65 -20.45 -9.89
C THR A 53 -5.03 -19.06 -9.82
N THR A 54 -3.78 -18.93 -10.25
CA THR A 54 -3.10 -17.63 -10.35
C THR A 54 -3.72 -16.78 -11.46
N LEU A 55 -3.32 -15.51 -11.54
CA LEU A 55 -3.77 -14.62 -12.63
C LEU A 55 -3.29 -15.10 -14.01
N ASP A 56 -2.19 -15.86 -14.04
CA ASP A 56 -1.61 -16.43 -15.25
C ASP A 56 -2.22 -17.80 -15.62
N GLY A 57 -3.18 -18.30 -14.84
CA GLY A 57 -3.88 -19.55 -15.10
C GLY A 57 -3.23 -20.81 -14.51
N GLU A 58 -2.17 -20.67 -13.71
CA GLU A 58 -1.48 -21.79 -13.08
C GLU A 58 -2.21 -22.26 -11.81
N GLU A 59 -2.16 -23.56 -11.51
CA GLU A 59 -2.62 -24.06 -10.22
C GLU A 59 -1.65 -23.62 -9.11
N VAL A 60 -2.20 -23.22 -7.96
CA VAL A 60 -1.43 -22.85 -6.78
C VAL A 60 -2.06 -23.40 -5.51
N SER A 61 -1.23 -23.81 -4.55
CA SER A 61 -1.68 -24.21 -3.23
C SER A 61 -0.87 -23.59 -2.10
N LEU A 62 -1.51 -23.36 -0.95
CA LEU A 62 -0.80 -22.91 0.27
C LEU A 62 0.21 -23.96 0.76
N ALA A 63 0.06 -25.23 0.36
CA ALA A 63 0.97 -26.32 0.73
C ALA A 63 2.34 -26.19 0.05
N GLU A 64 2.41 -25.64 -1.16
CA GLU A 64 3.68 -25.39 -1.88
C GLU A 64 4.54 -24.33 -1.19
N LEU A 65 3.93 -23.43 -0.42
CA LEU A 65 4.61 -22.33 0.27
C LEU A 65 5.10 -22.68 1.69
N ARG A 66 5.07 -23.97 2.07
CA ARG A 66 5.54 -24.42 3.38
C ARG A 66 7.02 -24.10 3.58
N GLY A 67 7.41 -23.89 4.83
CA GLY A 67 8.77 -23.45 5.19
C GLY A 67 8.99 -21.93 5.07
N ARG A 68 7.98 -21.17 4.62
CA ARG A 68 8.00 -19.72 4.55
C ARG A 68 6.93 -19.12 5.45
N GLN A 69 7.18 -17.93 5.99
CA GLN A 69 6.11 -17.14 6.59
C GLN A 69 5.23 -16.59 5.47
N VAL A 70 3.94 -16.93 5.49
CA VAL A 70 2.97 -16.52 4.47
C VAL A 70 1.91 -15.65 5.13
N PHE A 71 1.56 -14.55 4.49
CA PHE A 71 0.45 -13.68 4.85
C PHE A 71 -0.64 -13.83 3.78
N VAL A 72 -1.84 -14.24 4.20
CA VAL A 72 -2.98 -14.39 3.29
C VAL A 72 -3.86 -13.14 3.42
N ASN A 73 -3.88 -12.33 2.36
CA ASN A 73 -4.68 -11.12 2.30
C ASN A 73 -5.97 -11.37 1.51
N VAL A 74 -7.11 -10.98 2.07
CA VAL A 74 -8.43 -11.11 1.42
C VAL A 74 -8.96 -9.70 1.14
N TRP A 75 -9.29 -9.42 -0.12
CA TRP A 75 -9.68 -8.09 -0.59
C TRP A 75 -10.68 -8.19 -1.74
N SER A 76 -11.26 -7.05 -2.12
CA SER A 76 -12.15 -6.93 -3.26
C SER A 76 -11.78 -5.72 -4.11
N SER A 77 -12.06 -5.78 -5.42
CA SER A 77 -11.64 -4.78 -6.41
C SER A 77 -12.59 -3.59 -6.56
N TRP A 78 -13.76 -3.63 -5.92
CA TRP A 78 -14.77 -2.58 -6.00
C TRP A 78 -14.56 -1.50 -4.95
#